data_AF-A0AA38GN44-F1
#
_entry.id   AF-A0AA38GN44-F1
#
_cell.length_a   1.000
_cell.length_b   1.000
_cell.length_c   1.000
_cell.angle_alpha   90.00
_cell.angle_beta   90.00
_cell.angle_gamma   90.00
#
_symmetry.space_group_name_H-M   'P 1'
#
loop_
_entity.id
_entity.type
_entity.pdbx_description
1 polymer ?
#
loop_
_entity_poly.entity_id
_entity_poly.type
_entity_poly.pdbx_seq_one_letter_code
_entity_poly.pdbx_strand_id
1 'polypeptide(L)'
;MKIILLVISCLLIFTIHLEARTPTSDYPFMTADAALASGRSYDYIIVGGGTAGCPLAATLSQHFSVLVLERGGSPYGNPDIENRDRFGKPLQEANNYTSIAQGFVTEDGLLLHRARVLGGATAINAGFYSRASLEYIRNMGWDEKLVNSSYEWVEKQNAFRPNKLSGWASAFKNALLQAQFLPYNGYTVDHVEGTKISASTFDNNGKRHTAADLLQKANPKNIVVLLNATASRILFNSTGGKLKASGVEFLSTVNGQSYKVLLNQFSGRSEVILSAGSLGSPQLLLLSGIGPSEHLKEFNIPVLLNLTSVGKDVQDNP
;
A
#
# COMPACT_ATOMS: atom_id res chain seq x y z
N MET A 1 8.76 66.44 -20.65
CA MET A 1 8.01 65.72 -21.70
C MET A 1 8.65 64.35 -21.88
N LYS A 2 7.85 63.29 -21.91
CA LYS A 2 8.15 61.83 -21.94
C LYS A 2 7.90 61.09 -20.63
N ILE A 3 6.62 60.73 -20.55
CA ILE A 3 5.92 59.74 -19.73
C ILE A 3 6.57 58.37 -19.92
N ILE A 4 6.80 57.64 -18.82
CA ILE A 4 7.03 56.19 -18.85
C ILE A 4 5.87 55.54 -18.09
N LEU A 5 5.15 54.71 -18.86
CA LEU A 5 3.92 54.01 -18.51
C LEU A 5 4.18 52.93 -17.45
N LEU A 6 3.39 52.94 -16.38
CA LEU A 6 3.30 51.87 -15.39
C LEU A 6 2.38 50.77 -15.95
N VAL A 7 2.92 49.60 -16.29
CA VAL A 7 2.11 48.43 -16.70
C VAL A 7 1.85 47.58 -15.45
N ILE A 8 0.64 47.65 -14.92
CA ILE A 8 0.15 46.75 -13.87
C ILE A 8 -0.34 45.47 -14.57
N SER A 9 0.45 44.40 -14.45
CA SER A 9 0.02 43.06 -14.86
C SER A 9 -0.75 42.42 -13.71
N CYS A 10 -2.08 42.37 -13.81
CA CYS A 10 -2.93 41.55 -12.96
C CYS A 10 -2.74 40.08 -13.36
N LEU A 11 -1.92 39.33 -12.62
CA LEU A 11 -1.95 37.87 -12.65
C LEU A 11 -3.23 37.38 -11.95
N LEU A 12 -4.23 37.02 -12.75
CA LEU A 12 -5.33 36.15 -12.33
C LEU A 12 -4.73 34.78 -11.98
N ILE A 13 -4.60 34.51 -10.68
CA ILE A 13 -4.31 33.18 -10.16
C ILE A 13 -5.58 32.34 -10.40
N PHE A 14 -5.60 31.61 -11.51
CA PHE A 14 -6.53 30.49 -11.69
C PHE A 14 -6.11 29.40 -10.70
N THR A 15 -6.79 29.35 -9.55
CA THR A 15 -6.78 28.16 -8.71
C THR A 15 -7.44 27.04 -9.51
N ILE A 16 -6.63 26.17 -10.11
CA ILE A 16 -7.10 24.89 -10.63
C ILE A 16 -7.56 24.09 -9.40
N HIS A 17 -8.85 24.15 -9.09
CA HIS A 17 -9.48 23.14 -8.27
C HIS A 17 -9.35 21.83 -9.05
N LEU A 18 -8.47 20.95 -8.58
CA LEU A 18 -8.50 19.56 -8.98
C LEU A 18 -9.83 19.01 -8.45
N GLU A 19 -10.89 19.08 -9.27
CA GLU A 19 -12.12 18.36 -8.99
C GLU A 19 -11.75 16.89 -8.80
N ALA A 20 -12.16 16.33 -7.66
CA ALA A 20 -12.07 14.90 -7.43
C ALA A 20 -12.80 14.21 -8.59
N ARG A 21 -12.04 13.54 -9.47
CA ARG A 21 -12.60 12.71 -10.52
C ARG A 21 -13.63 11.77 -9.88
N THR A 22 -14.82 11.77 -10.45
CA THR A 22 -15.91 10.85 -10.13
C THR A 22 -15.38 9.42 -10.04
N PRO A 23 -15.93 8.58 -9.12
CA PRO A 23 -15.59 7.17 -9.08
C PRO A 23 -15.75 6.59 -10.49
N THR A 24 -14.67 6.02 -11.03
CA THR A 24 -14.78 5.17 -12.22
C THR A 24 -15.82 4.08 -11.91
N SER A 25 -16.63 3.68 -12.88
CA SER A 25 -17.71 2.68 -12.70
C SER A 25 -17.29 1.44 -11.92
N ASP A 26 -16.01 1.08 -12.01
CA ASP A 26 -15.44 -0.15 -11.48
C ASP A 26 -15.15 -0.08 -9.96
N TYR A 27 -15.14 1.11 -9.35
CA TYR A 27 -14.82 1.30 -7.93
C TYR A 27 -15.79 2.26 -7.21
N PRO A 28 -17.11 1.93 -7.14
CA PRO A 28 -18.13 2.81 -6.57
C PRO A 28 -17.99 3.03 -5.05
N PHE A 29 -17.15 2.24 -4.39
CA PHE A 29 -16.89 2.27 -2.94
C PHE A 29 -15.68 3.13 -2.53
N MET A 30 -14.99 3.75 -3.50
CA MET A 30 -13.84 4.61 -3.24
C MET A 30 -14.29 6.07 -3.04
N THR A 31 -13.78 6.71 -1.99
CA THR A 31 -14.10 8.11 -1.69
C THR A 31 -12.93 8.83 -1.02
N ALA A 32 -12.91 10.16 -1.10
CA ALA A 32 -12.05 11.03 -0.31
C ALA A 32 -12.84 11.84 0.73
N ASP A 33 -14.17 11.63 0.80
CA ASP A 33 -15.02 12.27 1.80
C ASP A 33 -14.95 11.50 3.13
N ALA A 34 -14.19 12.06 4.06
CA ALA A 34 -14.01 11.51 5.40
C ALA A 34 -15.31 11.40 6.20
N ALA A 35 -16.30 12.26 5.96
CA ALA A 35 -17.56 12.28 6.70
C ALA A 35 -18.41 11.02 6.42
N LEU A 36 -18.37 10.53 5.17
CA LEU A 36 -19.03 9.27 4.79
C LEU A 36 -18.47 8.07 5.53
N ALA A 37 -17.16 8.09 5.81
CA ALA A 37 -16.48 7.01 6.51
C ALA A 37 -16.66 7.11 8.04
N SER A 38 -16.50 8.30 8.63
CA SER A 38 -16.51 8.49 10.09
C SER A 38 -17.90 8.40 10.74
N GLY A 39 -18.97 8.62 9.97
CA GLY A 39 -20.35 8.55 10.48
C GLY A 39 -20.87 7.12 10.72
N ARG A 40 -20.02 6.09 10.59
CA ARG A 40 -20.39 4.66 10.63
C ARG A 40 -19.38 3.86 11.45
N SER A 41 -19.77 2.64 11.81
CA SER A 41 -18.87 1.64 12.38
C SER A 41 -18.70 0.47 11.43
N TYR A 42 -17.56 -0.21 11.50
CA TYR A 42 -17.19 -1.30 10.59
C TYR A 42 -16.76 -2.54 11.36
N ASP A 43 -17.00 -3.72 10.82
CA ASP A 43 -16.48 -4.96 11.39
C ASP A 43 -14.94 -4.97 11.30
N TYR A 44 -14.37 -4.55 10.17
CA TYR A 44 -12.92 -4.46 10.01
C TYR A 44 -12.47 -3.08 9.56
N ILE A 45 -11.45 -2.55 10.22
CA ILE A 45 -10.74 -1.33 9.77
C ILE A 45 -9.32 -1.74 9.38
N ILE A 46 -9.00 -1.64 8.10
CA ILE A 46 -7.68 -1.94 7.54
C ILE A 46 -6.93 -0.62 7.37
N VAL A 47 -5.80 -0.49 8.06
CA VAL A 47 -4.93 0.69 7.94
C VAL A 47 -3.85 0.42 6.92
N GLY A 48 -3.93 1.07 5.77
CA GLY A 48 -3.04 0.92 4.62
C GLY A 48 -3.66 0.10 3.50
N GLY A 49 -4.00 0.77 2.39
CA GLY A 49 -4.50 0.15 1.17
C GLY A 49 -3.35 -0.32 0.27
N GLY A 50 -2.39 -1.04 0.84
CA GLY A 50 -1.16 -1.46 0.15
C GLY A 50 -1.24 -2.87 -0.45
N THR A 51 -0.06 -3.44 -0.72
CA THR A 51 0.12 -4.78 -1.29
C THR A 51 -0.68 -5.86 -0.56
N ALA A 52 -0.65 -5.88 0.77
CA ALA A 52 -1.41 -6.82 1.59
C ALA A 52 -2.81 -6.31 1.96
N GLY A 53 -2.98 -4.99 2.10
CA GLY A 53 -4.24 -4.38 2.56
C GLY A 53 -5.38 -4.51 1.56
N CYS A 54 -5.12 -4.30 0.27
CA CYS A 54 -6.14 -4.41 -0.77
C CYS A 54 -6.76 -5.82 -0.89
N PRO A 55 -5.98 -6.91 -1.07
CA PRO A 55 -6.55 -8.26 -1.15
C PRO A 55 -7.23 -8.71 0.16
N LEU A 56 -6.69 -8.30 1.32
CA LEU A 56 -7.32 -8.54 2.61
C LEU A 56 -8.71 -7.89 2.68
N ALA A 57 -8.82 -6.62 2.27
CA ALA A 57 -10.07 -5.88 2.25
C ALA A 57 -11.09 -6.54 1.31
N ALA A 58 -10.66 -6.90 0.10
CA ALA A 58 -11.51 -7.59 -0.86
C ALA A 58 -12.06 -8.92 -0.31
N THR A 59 -11.22 -9.67 0.42
CA THR A 59 -11.58 -10.94 1.06
C THR A 59 -12.58 -10.75 2.19
N LEU A 60 -12.30 -9.85 3.14
CA LEU A 60 -13.19 -9.62 4.29
C LEU A 60 -14.53 -9.02 3.87
N SER A 61 -14.55 -8.18 2.84
CA SER A 61 -15.78 -7.54 2.35
C SER A 61 -16.84 -8.53 1.85
N GLN A 62 -16.48 -9.78 1.54
CA GLN A 62 -17.44 -10.78 1.10
C GLN A 62 -18.53 -11.04 2.15
N HIS A 63 -18.19 -10.89 3.43
CA HIS A 63 -19.09 -11.23 4.54
C HIS A 63 -19.24 -10.13 5.59
N PHE A 64 -18.37 -9.12 5.59
CA PHE A 64 -18.29 -8.14 6.67
C PHE A 64 -18.19 -6.72 6.14
N SER A 65 -18.59 -5.75 6.96
CA SER A 65 -18.36 -4.34 6.67
C SER A 65 -16.89 -3.97 6.88
N VAL A 66 -16.25 -3.40 5.85
CA VAL A 66 -14.81 -3.12 5.82
C VAL A 66 -14.58 -1.65 5.48
N LEU A 67 -13.71 -0.99 6.26
CA LEU A 67 -13.13 0.28 5.90
C LEU A 67 -11.64 0.11 5.62
N VAL A 68 -11.17 0.61 4.49
CA VAL A 68 -9.74 0.77 4.20
C VAL A 68 -9.38 2.24 4.34
N LEU A 69 -8.37 2.53 5.17
CA LEU A 69 -7.78 3.86 5.30
C LEU A 69 -6.46 3.90 4.51
N GLU A 70 -6.40 4.67 3.45
CA GLU A 70 -5.17 4.88 2.66
C GLU A 70 -4.75 6.35 2.71
N ARG A 71 -3.48 6.58 3.08
CA ARG A 71 -2.94 7.94 3.21
C ARG A 71 -2.73 8.65 1.88
N GLY A 72 -2.53 7.90 0.79
CA GLY A 72 -2.38 8.42 -0.56
C GLY A 72 -3.68 8.53 -1.36
N GLY A 73 -3.54 9.04 -2.57
CA GLY A 73 -4.64 9.16 -3.53
C GLY A 73 -4.91 7.87 -4.33
N SER A 74 -5.77 8.00 -5.35
CA SER A 74 -6.10 6.92 -6.28
C SER A 74 -4.95 6.67 -7.27
N PRO A 75 -4.67 5.40 -7.63
CA PRO A 75 -3.70 5.09 -8.68
C PRO A 75 -4.28 5.31 -10.08
N TYR A 76 -5.61 5.37 -10.22
CA TYR A 76 -6.31 5.28 -11.49
C TYR A 76 -6.24 6.56 -12.31
N GLY A 77 -5.94 6.41 -13.59
CA GLY A 77 -5.78 7.52 -14.53
C GLY A 77 -4.47 8.29 -14.34
N ASN A 78 -3.54 7.79 -13.53
CA ASN A 78 -2.20 8.34 -13.40
C ASN A 78 -1.22 7.57 -14.30
N PRO A 79 -0.77 8.15 -15.43
CA PRO A 79 0.15 7.48 -16.35
C PRO A 79 1.52 7.19 -15.74
N ASP A 80 1.94 7.92 -14.70
CA ASP A 80 3.21 7.69 -14.02
C ASP A 80 3.17 6.43 -13.12
N ILE A 81 1.97 5.91 -12.83
CA ILE A 81 1.75 4.59 -12.21
C ILE A 81 1.49 3.54 -13.29
N GLU A 82 0.53 3.83 -14.17
CA GLU A 82 -0.05 2.83 -15.07
C GLU A 82 0.88 2.45 -16.23
N ASN A 83 1.77 3.32 -16.69
CA ASN A 83 2.59 3.03 -17.87
C ASN A 83 4.00 2.55 -17.48
N ARG A 84 4.39 1.35 -17.93
CA ARG A 84 5.74 0.78 -17.78
C ARG A 84 6.84 1.72 -18.26
N ASP A 85 6.62 2.45 -19.34
CA ASP A 85 7.64 3.33 -19.93
C ASP A 85 7.92 4.56 -19.06
N ARG A 86 7.10 4.79 -18.02
CA ARG A 86 7.30 5.83 -17.00
C ARG A 86 7.79 5.28 -15.66
N PHE A 87 8.15 4.00 -15.60
CA PHE A 87 8.78 3.42 -14.43
C PHE A 87 10.02 4.23 -14.03
N GLY A 88 10.18 4.47 -12.73
CA GLY A 88 11.27 5.27 -12.16
C GLY A 88 10.94 6.76 -12.01
N LYS A 89 10.10 7.34 -12.86
CA LYS A 89 9.69 8.76 -12.74
C LYS A 89 9.09 9.09 -11.37
N PRO A 90 8.16 8.28 -10.80
CA PRO A 90 7.65 8.52 -9.45
C PRO A 90 8.72 8.56 -8.35
N LEU A 91 9.81 7.82 -8.53
CA LEU A 91 10.91 7.76 -7.58
C LEU A 91 11.79 9.01 -7.70
N GLN A 92 12.09 9.43 -8.94
CA GLN A 92 12.87 10.63 -9.21
C GLN A 92 12.17 11.92 -8.74
N GLU A 93 10.84 11.96 -8.87
CA GLU A 93 10.00 13.11 -8.48
C GLU A 93 9.42 12.97 -7.06
N ALA A 94 9.92 12.03 -6.27
CA ALA A 94 9.42 11.78 -4.93
C ALA A 94 9.62 12.98 -4.00
N ASN A 95 8.58 13.29 -3.23
CA ASN A 95 8.57 14.32 -2.22
C ASN A 95 7.85 13.84 -0.94
N ASN A 96 8.06 14.57 0.15
CA ASN A 96 7.58 14.15 1.46
C ASN A 96 6.07 14.31 1.68
N TYR A 97 5.34 15.01 0.80
CA TYR A 97 3.99 15.52 1.12
C TYR A 97 2.86 15.10 0.16
N THR A 98 3.09 15.11 -1.15
CA THR A 98 2.03 14.91 -2.15
C THR A 98 2.28 13.83 -3.19
N SER A 99 3.53 13.47 -3.50
CA SER A 99 3.85 12.44 -4.49
C SER A 99 3.41 11.03 -4.08
N ILE A 100 3.25 10.16 -5.08
CA ILE A 100 2.87 8.75 -4.93
C ILE A 100 3.99 7.85 -4.37
N ALA A 101 5.22 8.33 -4.41
CA ALA A 101 6.36 7.76 -3.69
C ALA A 101 6.90 8.79 -2.70
N GLN A 102 7.36 8.32 -1.55
CA GLN A 102 8.02 9.12 -0.52
C GLN A 102 9.44 8.60 -0.37
N GLY A 103 10.42 9.45 -0.70
CA GLY A 103 11.83 9.19 -0.43
C GLY A 103 12.15 9.32 1.06
N PHE A 104 13.11 8.55 1.55
CA PHE A 104 13.71 8.68 2.87
C PHE A 104 15.15 8.19 2.83
N VAL A 105 15.99 8.69 3.74
CA VAL A 105 17.39 8.28 3.84
C VAL A 105 17.54 7.44 5.10
N THR A 106 18.15 6.27 4.99
CA THR A 106 18.46 5.41 6.14
C THR A 106 19.56 6.05 7.00
N GLU A 107 19.74 5.55 8.23
CA GLU A 107 20.85 6.02 9.09
C GLU A 107 22.22 5.72 8.46
N ASP A 108 22.31 4.69 7.62
CA ASP A 108 23.50 4.34 6.83
C ASP A 108 23.67 5.21 5.56
N GLY A 109 22.81 6.20 5.34
CA GLY A 109 22.91 7.15 4.23
C GLY A 109 22.33 6.65 2.90
N LEU A 110 21.54 5.57 2.88
CA LEU A 110 20.93 5.03 1.67
C LEU A 110 19.60 5.71 1.37
N LEU A 111 19.43 6.23 0.15
CA LEU A 111 18.16 6.76 -0.33
C LEU A 111 17.22 5.62 -0.73
N LEU A 112 16.14 5.46 0.02
CA LEU A 112 15.09 4.49 -0.23
C LEU A 112 13.74 5.18 -0.47
N HIS A 113 12.76 4.40 -0.94
CA HIS A 113 11.42 4.91 -1.26
C HIS A 113 10.34 4.00 -0.68
N ARG A 114 9.24 4.61 -0.23
CA ARG A 114 7.99 3.90 0.09
C ARG A 114 6.81 4.50 -0.65
N ALA A 115 5.78 3.71 -0.92
CA ALA A 115 4.59 4.20 -1.60
C ALA A 115 3.71 5.07 -0.69
N ARG A 116 2.96 5.98 -1.33
CA ARG A 116 1.87 6.79 -0.77
C ARG A 116 0.77 6.91 -1.83
N VAL A 117 0.12 5.79 -2.09
CA VAL A 117 -0.98 5.67 -3.07
C VAL A 117 -1.69 4.35 -2.79
N LEU A 118 -2.99 4.28 -3.07
CA LEU A 118 -3.72 3.01 -3.04
C LEU A 118 -3.07 2.00 -4.01
N GLY A 119 -2.94 0.75 -3.56
CA GLY A 119 -2.11 -0.29 -4.18
C GLY A 119 -0.71 -0.40 -3.58
N GLY A 120 -0.26 0.62 -2.83
CA GLY A 120 1.02 0.63 -2.12
C GLY A 120 2.21 0.40 -3.04
N ALA A 121 3.21 -0.36 -2.58
CA ALA A 121 4.47 -0.56 -3.30
C ALA A 121 4.27 -1.18 -4.69
N THR A 122 3.19 -1.92 -4.94
CA THR A 122 2.88 -2.46 -6.28
C THR A 122 2.65 -1.37 -7.33
N ALA A 123 2.30 -0.16 -6.92
CA ALA A 123 2.12 0.99 -7.81
C ALA A 123 3.44 1.63 -8.27
N ILE A 124 4.55 1.39 -7.57
CA ILE A 124 5.85 2.05 -7.85
C ILE A 124 7.00 1.07 -8.06
N ASN A 125 6.81 -0.24 -7.84
CA ASN A 125 7.85 -1.25 -7.98
C ASN A 125 8.21 -1.57 -9.45
N ALA A 126 9.20 -2.44 -9.65
CA ALA A 126 9.66 -2.88 -10.97
C ALA A 126 8.76 -3.94 -11.64
N GLY A 127 7.67 -4.37 -10.98
CA GLY A 127 6.67 -5.27 -11.55
C GLY A 127 7.08 -6.73 -11.73
N PHE A 128 8.22 -7.19 -11.22
CA PHE A 128 8.56 -8.62 -11.22
C PHE A 128 7.65 -9.39 -10.24
N TYR A 129 7.06 -10.50 -10.69
CA TYR A 129 6.22 -11.37 -9.84
C TYR A 129 6.88 -12.72 -9.64
N SER A 130 6.91 -13.22 -8.40
CA SER A 130 7.35 -14.58 -8.06
C SER A 130 6.60 -15.04 -6.82
N ARG A 131 6.28 -16.33 -6.74
CA ARG A 131 5.87 -16.99 -5.50
C ARG A 131 7.07 -17.10 -4.56
N ALA A 132 6.80 -17.27 -3.26
CA ALA A 132 7.82 -17.64 -2.28
C ALA A 132 8.30 -19.08 -2.51
N SER A 133 9.45 -19.45 -1.95
CA SER A 133 9.92 -20.83 -1.98
C SER A 133 9.00 -21.72 -1.15
N LEU A 134 8.81 -22.97 -1.57
CA LEU A 134 8.01 -23.94 -0.81
C LEU A 134 8.62 -24.22 0.57
N GLU A 135 9.95 -24.18 0.68
CA GLU A 135 10.66 -24.28 1.95
C GLU A 135 10.29 -23.15 2.89
N TYR A 136 10.23 -21.90 2.41
CA TYR A 136 9.80 -20.77 3.22
C TYR A 136 8.38 -20.96 3.74
N ILE A 137 7.44 -21.36 2.87
CA ILE A 137 6.04 -21.62 3.25
C ILE A 137 5.95 -22.69 4.35
N ARG A 138 6.72 -23.77 4.22
CA ARG A 138 6.80 -24.85 5.23
C ARG A 138 7.40 -24.37 6.55
N ASN A 139 8.48 -23.60 6.50
CA ASN A 139 9.14 -23.07 7.68
C ASN A 139 8.23 -22.11 8.47
N MET A 140 7.35 -21.39 7.78
CA MET A 140 6.33 -20.53 8.39
C MET A 140 5.13 -21.31 8.96
N GLY A 141 5.02 -22.61 8.68
CA GLY A 141 3.90 -23.44 9.13
C GLY A 141 2.56 -23.08 8.49
N TRP A 142 2.57 -22.46 7.31
CA TRP A 142 1.35 -22.07 6.61
C TRP A 142 0.71 -23.24 5.86
N ASP A 143 -0.61 -23.20 5.73
CA ASP A 143 -1.35 -24.17 4.91
C ASP A 143 -0.99 -23.97 3.43
N GLU A 144 -0.17 -24.90 2.91
CA GLU A 144 0.31 -24.89 1.51
C GLU A 144 -0.84 -24.81 0.50
N LYS A 145 -1.98 -25.46 0.76
CA LYS A 145 -3.12 -25.45 -0.18
C LYS A 145 -3.78 -24.08 -0.20
N LEU A 146 -3.98 -23.47 0.97
CA LEU A 146 -4.55 -22.14 1.07
C LEU A 146 -3.61 -21.09 0.44
N VAL A 147 -2.31 -21.20 0.69
CA VAL A 147 -1.29 -20.34 0.07
C VAL A 147 -1.34 -20.45 -1.46
N ASN A 148 -1.32 -21.66 -2.01
CA ASN A 148 -1.39 -21.86 -3.46
C ASN A 148 -2.67 -21.31 -4.08
N SER A 149 -3.83 -21.55 -3.45
CA SER A 149 -5.10 -20.99 -3.93
C SER A 149 -5.12 -19.45 -3.87
N SER A 150 -4.43 -18.85 -2.89
CA SER A 150 -4.28 -17.40 -2.78
C SER A 150 -3.37 -16.83 -3.87
N TYR A 151 -2.27 -17.52 -4.20
CA TYR A 151 -1.43 -17.14 -5.34
C TYR A 151 -2.23 -17.15 -6.64
N GLU A 152 -2.95 -18.24 -6.93
CA GLU A 152 -3.78 -18.36 -8.12
C GLU A 152 -4.86 -17.28 -8.20
N TRP A 153 -5.43 -16.88 -7.05
CA TRP A 153 -6.41 -15.80 -6.99
C TRP A 153 -5.81 -14.45 -7.39
N VAL A 154 -4.60 -14.13 -6.92
CA VAL A 154 -3.87 -12.89 -7.29
C VAL A 154 -3.41 -12.95 -8.76
N GLU A 155 -2.87 -14.09 -9.19
CA GLU A 155 -2.29 -14.25 -10.53
C GLU A 155 -3.30 -14.00 -11.64
N LYS A 156 -4.56 -14.41 -11.44
CA LYS A 156 -5.66 -14.17 -12.39
C LYS A 156 -5.88 -12.69 -12.74
N GLN A 157 -5.51 -11.78 -11.84
CA GLN A 157 -5.70 -10.34 -12.02
C GLN A 157 -4.38 -9.60 -12.29
N ASN A 158 -3.29 -10.01 -11.63
CA ASN A 158 -2.10 -9.18 -11.51
C ASN A 158 -0.81 -9.81 -12.05
N ALA A 159 -0.82 -11.05 -12.54
CA ALA A 159 0.40 -11.71 -13.03
C ALA A 159 0.28 -12.09 -14.51
N PHE A 160 1.11 -11.47 -15.35
CA PHE A 160 1.09 -11.63 -16.80
C PHE A 160 2.38 -12.27 -17.28
N ARG A 161 2.26 -13.34 -18.07
CA ARG A 161 3.40 -13.93 -18.78
C ARG A 161 3.85 -12.97 -19.89
N PRO A 162 5.13 -12.56 -19.93
CA PRO A 162 5.64 -11.76 -21.04
C PRO A 162 5.62 -12.58 -22.34
N ASN A 163 4.97 -12.06 -23.38
CA ASN A 163 4.94 -12.71 -24.70
C ASN A 163 6.29 -12.61 -25.41
N LYS A 164 7.06 -11.55 -25.11
CA LYS A 164 8.37 -11.29 -25.69
C LYS A 164 9.30 -10.69 -24.65
N LEU A 165 10.51 -11.21 -24.55
CA LEU A 165 11.58 -10.59 -23.78
C LEU A 165 12.17 -9.41 -24.55
N SER A 166 12.57 -8.36 -23.83
CA SER A 166 13.39 -7.31 -24.42
C SER A 166 14.74 -7.87 -24.88
N GLY A 167 15.44 -7.15 -25.76
CA GLY A 167 16.79 -7.51 -26.17
C GLY A 167 17.73 -7.64 -24.97
N TRP A 168 17.65 -6.70 -24.04
CA TRP A 168 18.40 -6.73 -22.78
C TRP A 168 18.06 -7.95 -21.92
N ALA A 169 16.78 -8.22 -21.65
CA ALA A 169 16.39 -9.37 -20.82
C ALA A 169 16.80 -10.71 -21.45
N SER A 170 16.76 -10.81 -22.78
CA SER A 170 17.23 -11.99 -23.51
C SER A 170 18.74 -12.17 -23.38
N ALA A 171 19.52 -11.08 -23.53
CA ALA A 171 20.97 -11.09 -23.36
C ALA A 171 21.36 -11.44 -21.92
N PHE A 172 20.69 -10.85 -20.92
CA PHE A 172 20.95 -11.13 -19.51
C PHE A 172 20.66 -12.60 -19.17
N LYS A 173 19.53 -13.16 -19.63
CA LYS A 173 19.23 -14.59 -19.49
C LYS A 173 20.35 -15.46 -20.09
N ASN A 174 20.82 -15.15 -21.29
CA ASN A 174 21.90 -15.93 -21.92
C ASN A 174 23.22 -15.81 -21.14
N ALA A 175 23.53 -14.62 -20.61
CA ALA A 175 24.71 -14.39 -19.78
C ALA A 175 24.67 -15.21 -18.47
N LEU A 176 23.51 -15.28 -17.80
CA LEU A 176 23.33 -16.13 -16.61
C LEU A 176 23.59 -17.61 -16.92
N LEU A 177 23.07 -18.11 -18.05
CA LEU A 177 23.32 -19.49 -18.47
C LEU A 177 24.79 -19.74 -18.81
N GLN A 178 25.46 -18.79 -19.47
CA GLN A 178 26.90 -18.88 -19.76
C GLN A 178 27.73 -18.90 -18.47
N ALA A 179 27.32 -18.11 -17.46
CA ALA A 179 27.93 -18.07 -16.14
C ALA A 179 27.54 -19.26 -15.23
N GLN A 180 26.91 -20.30 -15.77
CA GLN A 180 26.55 -21.55 -15.06
C GLN A 180 25.48 -21.39 -13.97
N PHE A 181 24.62 -20.36 -14.04
CA PHE A 181 23.40 -20.28 -13.22
C PHE A 181 22.31 -21.22 -13.77
N LEU A 182 22.53 -22.52 -13.61
CA LEU A 182 21.71 -23.61 -14.11
C LEU A 182 20.79 -24.17 -13.00
N PRO A 183 19.70 -24.89 -13.35
CA PRO A 183 19.21 -25.14 -14.71
C PRO A 183 18.51 -23.92 -15.33
N TYR A 184 18.19 -24.00 -16.62
CA TYR A 184 17.22 -23.09 -17.23
C TYR A 184 15.80 -23.62 -16.99
N ASN A 185 15.03 -22.94 -16.16
CA ASN A 185 13.68 -23.35 -15.75
C ASN A 185 12.57 -22.89 -16.70
N GLY A 186 12.90 -22.24 -17.82
CA GLY A 186 11.90 -21.70 -18.73
C GLY A 186 11.03 -20.63 -18.06
N TYR A 187 9.72 -20.67 -18.33
CA TYR A 187 8.76 -19.81 -17.64
C TYR A 187 8.24 -20.50 -16.38
N THR A 188 8.43 -19.87 -15.22
CA THR A 188 7.80 -20.28 -13.96
C THR A 188 7.67 -19.09 -13.01
N VAL A 189 6.59 -19.07 -12.24
CA VAL A 189 6.40 -18.11 -11.13
C VAL A 189 7.04 -18.60 -9.83
N ASP A 190 7.42 -19.86 -9.74
CA ASP A 190 7.98 -20.46 -8.52
C ASP A 190 9.39 -19.94 -8.26
N HIS A 191 9.72 -19.67 -7.00
CA HIS A 191 11.10 -19.36 -6.62
C HIS A 191 11.92 -20.65 -6.58
N VAL A 192 12.81 -20.80 -7.56
CA VAL A 192 13.62 -22.00 -7.79
C VAL A 192 15.06 -21.60 -8.11
N GLU A 193 15.99 -22.50 -7.80
CA GLU A 193 17.40 -22.35 -8.18
C GLU A 193 17.58 -22.33 -9.71
N GLY A 194 18.53 -21.54 -10.18
CA GLY A 194 18.89 -21.41 -11.60
C GLY A 194 18.28 -20.19 -12.28
N THR A 195 18.20 -20.23 -13.61
CA THR A 195 17.74 -19.11 -14.44
C THR A 195 16.29 -19.32 -14.86
N LYS A 196 15.43 -18.31 -14.70
CA LYS A 196 14.02 -18.35 -15.11
C LYS A 196 13.53 -17.07 -15.79
N ILE A 197 12.41 -17.21 -16.49
CA ILE A 197 11.52 -16.12 -16.88
C ILE A 197 10.30 -16.19 -15.95
N SER A 198 9.93 -15.09 -15.32
CA SER A 198 8.76 -15.05 -14.43
C SER A 198 7.65 -14.17 -14.99
N ALA A 199 6.51 -14.15 -14.29
CA ALA A 199 5.43 -13.22 -14.59
C ALA A 199 5.82 -11.77 -14.23
N SER A 200 5.08 -10.84 -14.82
CA SER A 200 5.16 -9.40 -14.59
C SER A 200 3.81 -8.87 -14.15
N THR A 201 3.77 -7.85 -13.30
CA THR A 201 2.54 -7.08 -13.01
C THR A 201 2.27 -5.98 -14.03
N PHE A 202 3.14 -5.85 -15.04
CA PHE A 202 2.82 -5.15 -16.29
C PHE A 202 2.31 -6.15 -17.32
N ASP A 203 1.19 -5.84 -17.97
CA ASP A 203 0.67 -6.63 -19.06
C ASP A 203 1.47 -6.44 -20.36
N ASN A 204 1.10 -7.18 -21.41
CA ASN A 204 1.78 -7.13 -22.70
C ASN A 204 1.61 -5.79 -23.45
N ASN A 205 0.71 -4.92 -23.01
CA ASN A 205 0.54 -3.56 -23.53
C ASN A 205 1.34 -2.53 -22.71
N GLY A 206 2.09 -2.97 -21.68
CA GLY A 206 2.85 -2.10 -20.81
C GLY A 206 2.01 -1.42 -19.73
N LYS A 207 0.74 -1.81 -19.54
CA LYS A 207 -0.08 -1.29 -18.45
C LYS A 207 0.21 -2.05 -17.16
N ARG A 208 0.47 -1.31 -16.08
CA ARG A 208 0.63 -1.84 -14.72
C ARG A 208 -0.72 -2.23 -14.14
N HIS A 209 -0.76 -3.38 -13.48
CA HIS A 209 -1.84 -3.80 -12.61
C HIS A 209 -1.33 -3.84 -11.17
N THR A 210 -1.97 -3.09 -10.29
CA THR A 210 -1.55 -2.91 -8.88
C THR A 210 -2.41 -3.74 -7.95
N ALA A 211 -2.02 -3.87 -6.69
CA ALA A 211 -2.85 -4.51 -5.68
C ALA A 211 -4.23 -3.84 -5.52
N ALA A 212 -4.39 -2.56 -5.90
CA ALA A 212 -5.69 -1.90 -5.92
C ALA A 212 -6.69 -2.58 -6.87
N ASP A 213 -6.23 -3.20 -7.95
CA ASP A 213 -7.10 -3.87 -8.93
C ASP A 213 -7.77 -5.12 -8.35
N LEU A 214 -7.21 -5.69 -7.29
CA LEU A 214 -7.82 -6.79 -6.54
C LEU A 214 -9.09 -6.35 -5.80
N LEU A 215 -9.27 -5.04 -5.56
CA LEU A 215 -10.51 -4.50 -4.99
C LEU A 215 -11.70 -4.64 -5.94
N GLN A 216 -11.52 -4.88 -7.25
CA GLN A 216 -12.62 -5.24 -8.15
C GLN A 216 -13.33 -6.54 -7.72
N LYS A 217 -12.66 -7.39 -6.94
CA LYS A 217 -13.24 -8.63 -6.38
C LYS A 217 -13.99 -8.38 -5.07
N ALA A 218 -13.94 -7.16 -4.51
CA ALA A 218 -14.64 -6.82 -3.28
C ALA A 218 -16.16 -6.78 -3.48
N ASN A 219 -16.92 -6.99 -2.41
CA ASN A 219 -18.36 -6.71 -2.44
C ASN A 219 -18.58 -5.20 -2.25
N PRO A 220 -19.05 -4.46 -3.27
CA PRO A 220 -19.14 -3.00 -3.23
C PRO A 220 -20.13 -2.47 -2.20
N LYS A 221 -21.04 -3.31 -1.69
CA LYS A 221 -22.00 -2.93 -0.63
C LYS A 221 -21.39 -2.97 0.77
N ASN A 222 -20.28 -3.68 0.92
CA ASN A 222 -19.70 -4.01 2.22
C ASN A 222 -18.34 -3.34 2.45
N ILE A 223 -17.81 -2.60 1.48
CA ILE A 223 -16.50 -1.96 1.59
C ILE A 223 -16.61 -0.45 1.38
N VAL A 224 -15.78 0.29 2.09
CA VAL A 224 -15.45 1.68 1.81
C VAL A 224 -13.93 1.80 1.75
N VAL A 225 -13.41 2.43 0.70
CA VAL A 225 -11.98 2.75 0.58
C VAL A 225 -11.84 4.27 0.69
N LEU A 226 -11.35 4.73 1.84
CA LEU A 226 -11.12 6.13 2.11
C LEU A 226 -9.68 6.50 1.75
N LEU A 227 -9.55 7.30 0.70
CA LEU A 227 -8.28 7.88 0.25
C LEU A 227 -7.93 9.14 1.05
N ASN A 228 -6.67 9.56 0.95
CA ASN A 228 -6.17 10.79 1.58
C ASN A 228 -6.42 10.80 3.11
N ALA A 229 -6.42 9.62 3.73
CA ALA A 229 -6.70 9.40 5.14
C ALA A 229 -5.45 8.84 5.85
N THR A 230 -4.75 9.72 6.56
CA THR A 230 -3.55 9.34 7.32
C THR A 230 -3.95 8.89 8.71
N ALA A 231 -3.96 7.58 8.97
CA ALA A 231 -4.14 7.06 10.32
C ALA A 231 -3.04 7.59 11.25
N SER A 232 -3.46 8.15 12.39
CA SER A 232 -2.58 8.81 13.36
C SER A 232 -2.50 8.05 14.68
N ARG A 233 -3.56 7.32 15.05
CA ARG A 233 -3.61 6.56 16.30
C ARG A 233 -4.64 5.42 16.26
N ILE A 234 -4.31 4.28 16.85
CA ILE A 234 -5.28 3.21 17.15
C ILE A 234 -5.94 3.53 18.50
N LEU A 235 -7.27 3.45 18.53
CA LEU A 235 -8.04 3.64 19.75
C LEU A 235 -8.17 2.30 20.47
N PHE A 236 -8.03 2.32 21.79
CA PHE A 236 -8.14 1.13 22.63
C PHE A 236 -9.11 1.35 23.78
N ASN A 237 -9.84 0.28 24.12
CA ASN A 237 -10.58 0.16 25.36
C ASN A 237 -9.91 -0.89 26.25
N SER A 238 -9.96 -0.70 27.56
CA SER A 238 -9.56 -1.72 28.53
C SER A 238 -10.80 -2.39 29.10
N THR A 239 -10.91 -3.71 28.95
CA THR A 239 -12.02 -4.49 29.53
C THR A 239 -11.42 -5.65 30.30
N GLY A 240 -11.63 -5.68 31.62
CA GLY A 240 -11.07 -6.71 32.49
C GLY A 240 -9.53 -6.78 32.47
N GLY A 241 -8.85 -5.63 32.30
CA GLY A 241 -7.39 -5.54 32.20
C GLY A 241 -6.82 -5.97 30.84
N LYS A 242 -7.65 -6.37 29.88
CA LYS A 242 -7.23 -6.67 28.51
C LYS A 242 -7.45 -5.46 27.61
N LEU A 243 -6.39 -5.06 26.93
CA LEU A 243 -6.43 -4.01 25.94
C LEU A 243 -7.06 -4.54 24.64
N LYS A 244 -8.10 -3.86 24.15
CA LYS A 244 -8.80 -4.23 22.91
C LYS A 244 -8.90 -3.00 22.00
N ALA A 245 -8.47 -3.14 20.75
CA ALA A 245 -8.66 -2.08 19.75
C ALA A 245 -10.16 -1.79 19.58
N SER A 246 -10.53 -0.52 19.54
CA SER A 246 -11.91 -0.04 19.42
C SER A 246 -12.15 0.82 18.19
N GLY A 247 -11.08 1.25 17.50
CA GLY A 247 -11.19 2.10 16.32
C GLY A 247 -9.86 2.71 15.91
N VAL A 248 -9.92 3.68 15.01
CA VAL A 248 -8.76 4.41 14.49
C VAL A 248 -9.09 5.90 14.43
N GLU A 249 -8.14 6.73 14.86
CA GLU A 249 -8.10 8.16 14.60
C GLU A 249 -7.27 8.41 13.33
N PHE A 250 -7.76 9.28 12.45
CA PHE A 250 -7.08 9.61 11.21
C PHE A 250 -7.24 11.09 10.85
N LEU A 251 -6.26 11.62 10.11
CA LEU A 251 -6.27 12.95 9.53
C LEU A 251 -6.69 12.87 8.06
N SER A 252 -7.71 13.62 7.67
CA SER A 252 -8.03 13.83 6.25
C SER A 252 -7.12 14.91 5.68
N THR A 253 -6.31 14.56 4.68
CA THR A 253 -5.44 15.54 4.01
C THR A 253 -6.20 16.40 2.99
N VAL A 254 -7.48 16.10 2.74
CA VAL A 254 -8.35 16.92 1.88
C VAL A 254 -8.74 18.23 2.59
N ASN A 255 -9.06 18.16 3.89
CA ASN A 255 -9.56 19.31 4.65
C ASN A 255 -8.75 19.61 5.93
N GLY A 256 -7.73 18.81 6.25
CA GLY A 256 -6.87 18.97 7.42
C GLY A 256 -7.54 18.63 8.75
N GLN A 257 -8.72 18.00 8.76
CA GLN A 257 -9.46 17.68 9.97
C GLN A 257 -9.18 16.26 10.46
N SER A 258 -9.20 16.10 11.79
CA SER A 258 -9.10 14.79 12.44
C SER A 258 -10.47 14.16 12.63
N TYR A 259 -10.55 12.87 12.35
CA TYR A 259 -11.75 12.06 12.46
C TYR A 259 -11.46 10.79 13.25
N LYS A 260 -12.53 10.18 13.77
CA LYS A 260 -12.48 8.87 14.42
C LYS A 260 -13.45 7.94 13.73
N VAL A 261 -13.05 6.69 13.58
CA VAL A 261 -13.91 5.60 13.11
C VAL A 261 -13.81 4.46 14.11
N LEU A 262 -14.95 3.89 14.48
CA LEU A 262 -15.04 2.84 15.49
C LEU A 262 -15.34 1.48 14.87
N LEU A 263 -14.87 0.43 15.54
CA LEU A 263 -15.28 -0.94 15.24
C LEU A 263 -16.73 -1.17 15.65
N ASN A 264 -17.44 -1.98 14.86
CA ASN A 264 -18.76 -2.48 15.17
C ASN A 264 -18.68 -3.38 16.41
N GLN A 265 -19.22 -2.93 17.54
CA GLN A 265 -19.11 -3.67 18.80
C GLN A 265 -20.02 -4.92 18.85
N PHE A 266 -20.99 -5.04 17.93
CA PHE A 266 -22.00 -6.09 17.96
C PHE A 266 -21.63 -7.38 17.21
N SER A 267 -20.63 -7.35 16.32
CA SER A 267 -20.28 -8.51 15.50
C SER A 267 -19.54 -9.62 16.27
N GLY A 268 -18.96 -9.28 17.43
CA GLY A 268 -18.08 -10.16 18.21
C GLY A 268 -16.74 -10.52 17.54
N ARG A 269 -16.52 -10.11 16.28
CA ARG A 269 -15.35 -10.47 15.45
C ARG A 269 -14.65 -9.26 14.85
N SER A 270 -14.94 -8.06 15.37
CA SER A 270 -14.40 -6.83 14.79
C SER A 270 -12.96 -6.56 15.17
N GLU A 271 -12.14 -6.14 14.19
CA GLU A 271 -10.69 -5.97 14.35
C GLU A 271 -10.15 -4.74 13.59
N VAL A 272 -9.11 -4.13 14.15
CA VAL A 272 -8.23 -3.19 13.42
C VAL A 272 -7.04 -3.98 12.91
N ILE A 273 -6.79 -3.94 11.59
CA ILE A 273 -5.69 -4.66 10.96
C ILE A 273 -4.68 -3.67 10.38
N LEU A 274 -3.41 -3.80 10.77
CA LEU A 274 -2.34 -2.95 10.26
C LEU A 274 -1.69 -3.55 9.01
N SER A 275 -1.89 -2.87 7.89
CA SER A 275 -1.32 -3.17 6.57
C SER A 275 -0.53 -1.96 6.03
N ALA A 276 0.02 -1.13 6.92
CA ALA A 276 0.70 0.12 6.60
C ALA A 276 2.18 -0.05 6.19
N GLY A 277 2.61 -1.30 5.96
CA GLY A 277 3.96 -1.65 5.53
C GLY A 277 4.98 -1.72 6.67
N SER A 278 6.20 -2.15 6.34
CA SER A 278 7.31 -2.37 7.29
C SER A 278 7.69 -1.14 8.09
N LEU A 279 7.45 0.06 7.55
CA LEU A 279 7.72 1.33 8.23
C LEU A 279 6.48 1.93 8.90
N GLY A 280 5.33 1.88 8.23
CA GLY A 280 4.11 2.53 8.70
C GLY A 280 3.43 1.80 9.87
N SER A 281 3.44 0.46 9.85
CA SER A 281 2.83 -0.34 10.91
C SER A 281 3.52 -0.16 12.27
N PRO A 282 4.85 -0.32 12.42
CA PRO A 282 5.51 -0.08 13.70
C PRO A 282 5.43 1.39 14.14
N GLN A 283 5.51 2.35 13.20
CA GLN A 283 5.32 3.77 13.52
C GLN A 283 3.95 4.02 14.16
N LEU A 284 2.88 3.46 13.59
CA LEU A 284 1.54 3.66 14.12
C LEU A 284 1.34 2.95 15.47
N LEU A 285 1.93 1.77 15.68
CA LEU A 285 1.92 1.10 16.99
C LEU A 285 2.58 1.97 18.07
N LEU A 286 3.76 2.52 17.77
CA LEU A 286 4.47 3.43 18.69
C LEU A 286 3.63 4.65 19.03
N LEU A 287 3.07 5.34 18.03
CA LEU A 287 2.18 6.50 18.21
C LEU A 287 0.88 6.17 18.98
N SER A 288 0.54 4.88 19.06
CA SER A 288 -0.64 4.37 19.76
C SER A 288 -0.32 3.79 21.14
N GLY A 289 0.90 3.97 21.64
CA GLY A 289 1.30 3.51 22.97
C GLY A 289 1.66 2.03 23.07
N ILE A 290 1.93 1.37 21.94
CA ILE A 290 2.35 -0.04 21.86
C ILE A 290 3.80 -0.08 21.38
N GLY A 291 4.74 -0.39 22.28
CA GLY A 291 6.17 -0.40 21.96
C GLY A 291 7.08 -0.38 23.18
N PRO A 292 8.40 -0.17 23.00
CA PRO A 292 9.34 -0.13 24.11
C PRO A 292 9.02 1.02 25.09
N SER A 293 8.75 0.71 26.35
CA SER A 293 8.30 1.69 27.36
C SER A 293 9.19 2.93 27.47
N GLU A 294 10.52 2.75 27.51
CA GLU A 294 11.45 3.88 27.67
C GLU A 294 11.42 4.81 26.46
N HIS A 295 11.40 4.25 25.25
CA HIS A 295 11.27 5.02 24.02
C HIS A 295 9.93 5.78 23.97
N LEU A 296 8.82 5.16 24.37
CA LEU A 296 7.53 5.85 24.41
C LEU A 296 7.52 7.03 25.39
N LYS A 297 8.16 6.87 26.57
CA LYS A 297 8.27 7.93 27.57
C LYS A 297 9.11 9.11 27.10
N GLU A 298 10.17 8.89 26.31
CA GLU A 298 10.99 9.95 25.71
C GLU A 298 10.14 10.95 24.90
N PHE A 299 9.07 10.46 24.26
CA PHE A 299 8.15 11.27 23.44
C PHE A 299 6.85 11.64 24.17
N ASN A 300 6.76 11.45 25.50
CA ASN A 300 5.54 11.68 26.29
C ASN A 300 4.32 10.90 25.78
N ILE A 301 4.52 9.71 25.20
CA ILE A 301 3.44 8.85 24.72
C ILE A 301 3.02 7.91 25.88
N PRO A 302 1.72 7.87 26.26
CA PRO A 302 1.24 6.93 27.25
C PRO A 302 1.52 5.48 26.84
N VAL A 303 2.16 4.71 27.72
CA VAL A 303 2.44 3.29 27.49
C VAL A 303 1.18 2.47 27.79
N LEU A 304 0.57 1.90 26.75
CA LEU A 304 -0.55 0.97 26.86
C LEU A 304 -0.07 -0.48 26.94
N LEU A 305 0.98 -0.82 26.19
CA LEU A 305 1.61 -2.14 26.22
C LEU A 305 3.10 -2.00 25.93
N ASN A 306 3.92 -2.50 26.87
CA ASN A 306 5.36 -2.60 26.65
C ASN A 306 5.68 -3.78 25.73
N LEU A 307 5.99 -3.50 24.47
CA LEU A 307 6.36 -4.51 23.48
C LEU A 307 7.70 -4.11 22.83
N THR A 308 8.79 -4.69 23.34
CA THR A 308 10.16 -4.25 23.02
C THR A 308 10.58 -4.51 21.57
N SER A 309 9.89 -5.40 20.85
CA SER A 309 10.16 -5.75 19.45
C SER A 309 9.59 -4.76 18.43
N VAL A 310 8.67 -3.87 18.82
CA VAL A 310 8.08 -2.91 17.88
C VAL A 310 9.14 -1.94 17.36
N GLY A 311 9.30 -1.90 16.04
CA GLY A 311 10.30 -1.07 15.36
C GLY A 311 11.73 -1.61 15.41
N LYS A 312 11.91 -2.87 15.84
CA LYS A 312 13.20 -3.59 15.81
C LYS A 312 13.25 -4.59 14.67
N ASP A 313 14.44 -5.14 14.43
CA ASP A 313 14.72 -6.17 13.41
C ASP A 313 14.23 -5.80 12.00
N VAL A 314 14.34 -4.52 11.65
CA VAL A 314 14.08 -4.04 10.29
C VAL A 314 15.19 -4.55 9.38
N GLN A 315 14.79 -5.20 8.29
CA GLN A 315 15.71 -5.79 7.32
C GLN A 315 15.50 -5.15 5.95
N ASP A 316 16.60 -4.86 5.28
CA ASP A 316 16.64 -4.45 3.88
C ASP A 316 17.72 -5.28 3.18
N ASN A 317 17.41 -5.83 2.01
CA ASN A 317 18.35 -6.62 1.24
C ASN A 317 19.38 -5.67 0.59
N PRO A 318 20.69 -5.94 0.71
CA PRO A 318 21.73 -5.05 0.15
C PRO A 318 21.79 -5.05 -1.38
#